data_AF-A0A7D4CIG5-F1
#
_entry.id   AF-A0A7D4CIG5-F1
#
_cell.length_a   1.000
_cell.length_b   1.000
_cell.length_c   1.000
_cell.angle_alpha   90.00
_cell.angle_beta   90.00
_cell.angle_gamma   90.00
#
_symmetry.space_group_name_H-M   'P 1'
#
loop_
_entity.id
_entity.type
_entity.pdbx_description
1 polymer ?
#
loop_
_entity_poly.entity_id
_entity_poly.type
_entity_poly.pdbx_seq_one_letter_code
_entity_poly.pdbx_strand_id
1 'polypeptide(L)'
;MDVLGTERDEIVEKVQLKIEKSKIYGHLHILDEREQEVIRSRFGLSGGKEKTQREIAKELGISRSYVSRIEKRALIKLYHEFYRVEVQ
;
A
#
# COMPACT_ATOMS: atom_id res chain seq x y z
N MET A 1 -35.12 7.44 14.87
CA MET A 1 -35.09 6.42 13.80
C MET A 1 -33.66 5.97 13.73
N ASP A 2 -33.37 4.79 14.29
CA ASP A 2 -32.01 4.28 14.45
C ASP A 2 -31.35 4.00 13.10
N VAL A 3 -30.26 4.75 12.87
CA VAL A 3 -28.94 4.30 12.42
C VAL A 3 -28.86 2.81 12.03
N LEU A 4 -29.21 2.48 10.78
CA LEU A 4 -29.03 1.15 10.17
C LEU A 4 -28.11 1.18 8.93
N GLY A 5 -27.40 2.30 8.69
CA GLY A 5 -26.45 2.44 7.59
C GLY A 5 -25.00 2.09 7.98
N THR A 6 -24.59 2.40 9.22
CA THR A 6 -23.17 2.44 9.58
C THR A 6 -22.48 1.07 9.57
N GLU A 7 -23.08 0.02 10.14
CA GLU A 7 -22.42 -1.29 10.21
C GLU A 7 -22.29 -1.98 8.84
N ARG A 8 -23.31 -1.88 7.98
CA ARG A 8 -23.26 -2.48 6.64
C ARG A 8 -22.29 -1.72 5.75
N ASP A 9 -22.31 -0.40 5.80
CA ASP A 9 -21.41 0.45 5.03
C ASP A 9 -19.94 0.25 5.47
N GLU A 10 -19.69 0.12 6.77
CA GLU A 10 -18.36 -0.21 7.31
C GLU A 10 -17.85 -1.59 6.84
N ILE A 11 -18.73 -2.59 6.75
CA ILE A 11 -18.35 -3.93 6.25
C ILE A 11 -18.01 -3.85 4.76
N VAL A 12 -18.82 -3.16 3.97
CA VAL A 12 -18.56 -2.97 2.53
C VAL A 12 -17.24 -2.25 2.32
N GLU A 13 -16.97 -1.17 3.05
CA GLU A 13 -15.73 -0.41 2.97
C GLU A 13 -14.51 -1.27 3.33
N LYS A 14 -14.58 -2.07 4.40
CA LYS A 14 -13.50 -2.99 4.80
C LYS A 14 -13.22 -4.05 3.73
N VAL A 15 -14.27 -4.58 3.10
CA VAL A 15 -14.13 -5.58 2.02
C VAL A 15 -13.51 -4.93 0.77
N GLN A 16 -13.98 -3.75 0.38
CA GLN A 16 -13.45 -2.97 -0.74
C GLN A 16 -11.95 -2.69 -0.54
N LEU A 17 -11.57 -2.18 0.63
CA LEU A 17 -10.19 -1.88 0.99
C LEU A 17 -9.29 -3.13 0.91
N LYS A 18 -9.80 -4.29 1.33
CA LYS A 18 -9.07 -5.56 1.28
C LYS A 18 -8.84 -6.02 -0.17
N ILE A 19 -9.83 -5.84 -1.05
CA ILE A 19 -9.72 -6.15 -2.48
C ILE A 19 -8.67 -5.24 -3.13
N GLU A 20 -8.69 -3.94 -2.85
CA GLU A 20 -7.70 -2.99 -3.37
C GLU A 20 -6.27 -3.31 -2.90
N LYS A 21 -6.09 -3.62 -1.61
CA LYS A 21 -4.81 -4.10 -1.07
C LYS A 21 -4.34 -5.38 -1.77
N SER A 22 -5.26 -6.31 -2.06
CA SER A 22 -4.93 -7.56 -2.78
C SER A 22 -4.50 -7.32 -4.23
N LYS A 23 -5.08 -6.32 -4.90
CA LYS A 23 -4.65 -5.93 -6.25
C LYS A 23 -3.23 -5.36 -6.24
N ILE A 24 -2.92 -4.48 -5.29
CA ILE A 24 -1.56 -3.95 -5.09
C ILE A 24 -0.56 -5.10 -4.91
N TYR A 25 -0.96 -6.11 -4.14
CA TYR A 25 -0.21 -7.34 -3.91
C TYR A 25 0.18 -8.08 -5.20
N GLY A 26 -0.74 -8.17 -6.17
CA GLY A 26 -0.50 -8.82 -7.45
C GLY A 26 0.57 -8.13 -8.30
N HIS A 27 0.76 -6.82 -8.11
CA HIS A 27 1.69 -6.01 -8.90
C HIS A 27 3.01 -5.69 -8.20
N LEU A 28 3.23 -6.15 -6.95
CA LEU A 28 4.50 -5.90 -6.24
C LEU A 28 5.74 -6.43 -6.98
N HIS A 29 5.58 -7.40 -7.87
CA HIS A 29 6.67 -8.00 -8.65
C HIS A 29 7.36 -7.01 -9.62
N ILE A 30 6.72 -5.88 -9.97
CA ILE A 30 7.33 -4.84 -10.83
C ILE A 30 8.32 -3.95 -10.06
N LEU A 31 8.30 -4.03 -8.73
CA LEU A 31 9.11 -3.23 -7.84
C LEU A 31 10.43 -3.95 -7.53
N ASP A 32 11.51 -3.18 -7.37
CA ASP A 32 12.76 -3.74 -6.87
C ASP A 32 12.64 -4.14 -5.39
N GLU A 33 13.61 -4.90 -4.87
CA GLU A 33 13.55 -5.43 -3.50
C GLU A 33 13.37 -4.34 -2.44
N ARG A 34 14.01 -3.18 -2.62
CA ARG A 34 13.97 -2.09 -1.66
C ARG A 34 12.65 -1.35 -1.71
N GLU A 35 12.10 -1.16 -2.90
CA GLU A 35 10.75 -0.65 -3.12
C GLU A 35 9.70 -1.58 -2.51
N GLN A 36 9.82 -2.90 -2.73
CA GLN A 36 8.92 -3.88 -2.12
C GLN A 36 8.98 -3.84 -0.60
N GLU A 37 10.18 -3.77 0.00
CA GLU A 37 10.37 -3.69 1.44
C GLU A 37 9.68 -2.45 2.04
N VAL A 38 9.87 -1.28 1.41
CA VAL A 38 9.24 -0.02 1.84
C VAL A 38 7.72 -0.08 1.69
N ILE A 39 7.20 -0.55 0.54
CA ILE A 39 5.75 -0.61 0.28
C ILE A 39 5.07 -1.63 1.19
N ARG A 40 5.66 -2.82 1.38
CA ARG A 40 5.12 -3.83 2.30
C ARG A 40 5.04 -3.30 3.73
N SER A 41 6.07 -2.59 4.18
CA SER A 41 6.10 -1.99 5.52
C SER A 41 5.11 -0.83 5.65
N ARG A 42 5.00 0.01 4.63
CA ARG A 42 4.12 1.19 4.64
C ARG A 42 2.66 0.81 4.78
N PHE A 43 2.22 -0.20 4.03
CA PHE A 43 0.81 -0.61 3.97
C PHE A 43 0.50 -1.88 4.76
N GLY A 44 1.45 -2.35 5.58
CA GLY A 44 1.27 -3.52 6.44
C GLY A 44 0.97 -4.79 5.65
N LEU A 45 1.48 -4.90 4.42
CA LEU A 45 1.05 -5.92 3.48
C LEU A 45 1.44 -7.32 4.00
N SER A 46 2.66 -7.51 4.49
CA SER A 46 3.17 -8.82 4.98
C SER A 46 2.61 -9.27 6.35
N GLY A 47 1.34 -8.97 6.67
CA GLY A 47 0.70 -9.31 7.95
C GLY A 47 1.15 -8.44 9.12
N GLY A 48 1.93 -7.39 8.85
CA GLY A 48 2.35 -6.39 9.82
C GLY A 48 1.39 -5.21 9.92
N LYS A 49 1.61 -4.33 10.89
CA LYS A 49 0.94 -3.03 10.93
C LYS A 49 1.55 -2.06 9.92
N GLU A 50 0.74 -1.12 9.44
CA GLU A 50 1.19 0.01 8.65
C GLU A 50 2.21 0.83 9.45
N LYS A 51 3.35 1.17 8.83
CA LYS A 51 4.41 1.97 9.45
C LYS A 51 4.55 3.31 8.76
N THR A 52 4.85 4.36 9.52
CA THR A 52 5.22 5.68 8.99
C THR A 52 6.59 5.64 8.30
N GLN A 53 6.85 6.59 7.40
CA GLN A 53 8.16 6.72 6.77
C GLN A 53 9.29 6.95 7.80
N ARG A 54 9.00 7.56 8.96
CA ARG A 54 9.98 7.75 10.04
C ARG A 54 10.31 6.43 10.73
N GLU A 55 9.32 5.59 10.99
CA GLU A 55 9.53 4.26 11.58
C GLU A 55 10.31 3.36 10.62
N ILE A 56 9.92 3.33 9.34
CA ILE A 56 10.64 2.60 8.30
C ILE A 56 12.08 3.10 8.19
N ALA A 57 12.30 4.42 8.18
CA ALA A 57 13.63 5.01 8.13
C ALA A 57 14.52 4.55 9.29
N LYS A 58 13.94 4.52 10.51
CA LYS A 58 14.63 4.05 11.72
C LYS A 58 15.00 2.57 11.62
N GLU A 59 14.10 1.72 11.15
CA GLU A 59 14.34 0.29 11.00
C GLU A 59 15.38 -0.02 9.92
N LEU A 60 15.32 0.71 8.80
CA LEU A 60 16.17 0.49 7.65
C LEU A 60 17.54 1.20 7.73
N GLY A 61 17.78 1.97 8.81
CA GLY A 61 19.04 2.71 9.01
C GLY A 61 19.28 3.81 7.96
N ILE A 62 18.22 4.40 7.40
CA ILE A 62 18.30 5.42 6.34
C ILE A 62 17.50 6.67 6.68
N SER A 63 17.67 7.75 5.92
CA SER A 63 16.90 8.97 6.14
C SER A 63 15.43 8.82 5.75
N ARG A 64 14.52 9.49 6.47
CA ARG A 64 13.10 9.60 6.08
C ARG A 64 12.91 10.13 4.67
N SER A 65 13.75 11.09 4.25
CA SER A 65 13.71 11.63 2.88
C SER A 65 14.03 10.54 1.84
N TYR A 66 14.96 9.63 2.14
CA TYR A 66 15.26 8.52 1.24
C TYR A 66 14.09 7.53 1.15
N VAL A 67 13.47 7.16 2.28
CA VAL A 67 12.24 6.34 2.29
C VAL A 67 11.15 7.00 1.43
N SER A 68 10.92 8.31 1.58
CA SER A 68 9.94 9.05 0.79
C SER A 68 10.22 8.97 -0.72
N ARG A 69 11.49 9.08 -1.13
CA ARG A 69 11.87 8.93 -2.54
C ARG A 69 11.62 7.52 -3.08
N ILE A 70 11.89 6.49 -2.28
CA ILE A 70 11.63 5.08 -2.65
C ILE A 70 10.12 4.87 -2.80
N GLU A 71 9.33 5.28 -1.80
CA GLU A 71 7.86 5.16 -1.82
C GLU A 71 7.26 5.85 -3.04
N LYS A 72 7.66 7.10 -3.33
CA LYS A 72 7.17 7.84 -4.49
C LYS A 72 7.45 7.11 -5.81
N ARG A 73 8.66 6.54 -5.97
CA ARG A 73 9.05 5.82 -7.19
C ARG A 73 8.23 4.54 -7.35
N ALA A 74 8.07 3.79 -6.27
CA ALA A 74 7.29 2.57 -6.27
C ALA A 74 5.81 2.82 -6.58
N LEU A 75 5.20 3.86 -5.99
CA LEU A 75 3.82 4.23 -6.27
C LEU A 75 3.61 4.64 -7.73
N ILE A 76 4.56 5.34 -8.35
CA ILE A 76 4.49 5.67 -9.79
C ILE A 76 4.52 4.40 -10.66
N LYS A 77 5.39 3.44 -10.34
CA LYS A 77 5.46 2.16 -11.06
C LYS A 77 4.14 1.39 -10.94
N LEU A 78 3.63 1.26 -9.71
CA LEU A 78 2.35 0.59 -9.44
C LEU A 78 1.21 1.29 -10.18
N TYR A 79 1.14 2.62 -10.11
CA TYR A 79 0.15 3.41 -10.84
C TYR A 79 0.19 3.10 -12.34
N HIS A 80 1.34 3.21 -13.00
CA HIS A 80 1.44 2.90 -14.43
C HIS A 80 1.02 1.47 -14.78
N GLU A 81 1.32 0.50 -13.91
CA GLU A 81 0.90 -0.89 -14.11
C GLU A 81 -0.62 -1.04 -14.04
N PHE A 82 -1.27 -0.41 -13.06
CA PHE A 82 -2.73 -0.42 -12.93
C PHE A 82 -3.43 0.09 -14.18
N TYR A 83 -3.05 1.27 -14.69
CA TYR A 83 -3.67 1.85 -15.88
C TYR A 83 -3.29 1.12 -17.17
N ARG A 84 -2.18 0.38 -17.19
CA ARG A 84 -1.85 -0.48 -18.34
C ARG A 84 -2.78 -1.69 -18.41
N VAL A 85 -3.16 -2.26 -17.27
CA VAL A 85 -4.05 -3.43 -17.19
C VAL A 85 -5.51 -3.07 -17.44
N GLU A 86 -5.96 -1.85 -17.09
CA GLU A 86 -7.35 -1.41 -17.32
C GLU A 86 -7.68 -1.06 -18.78
N VAL A 87 -6.67 -0.90 -19.63
CA VAL A 87 -6.83 -0.52 -21.05
C VAL A 87 -6.66 -1.72 -22.00
N GLN A 88 -6.49 -2.94 -21.46
CA GLN A 88 -6.46 -4.20 -22.19
C GLN A 88 -7.72 -5.03 -21.93
#